data_AF-A0A0G1Y4K6-F1
#
_entry.id   AF-A0A0G1Y4K6-F1
#
_cell.length_a   1.000
_cell.length_b   1.000
_cell.length_c   1.000
_cell.angle_alpha   90.00
_cell.angle_beta   90.00
_cell.angle_gamma   90.00
#
_symmetry.space_group_name_H-M   'P 1'
#
loop_
_entity.id
_entity.type
_entity.pdbx_description
1 polymer ?
#
loop_
_entity_poly.entity_id
_entity_poly.type
_entity_poly.pdbx_seq_one_letter_code
_entity_poly.pdbx_strand_id
1 'polypeptide(L)'
;MQKEQKIIAATQIPSHSEKRWYGYQEKDIQAIWDKGKIPVVITEQHLLQGLSAYYGRRSILSFGLLPPGRSRRAMLSQLLHRLRSRGRDTERHIQDRMKNAERDLDFFEERSELFDHILVNEDLDVVLETLKGHVLGTEQP
;
A
#
# COMPACT_ATOMS: atom_id res chain seq x y z
N MET A 1 10.73 30.11 -13.42
CA MET A 1 9.77 29.84 -12.33
C MET A 1 10.06 28.43 -11.80
N GLN A 2 10.73 28.29 -10.66
CA GLN A 2 10.97 26.97 -10.05
C GLN A 2 9.62 26.45 -9.55
N LYS A 3 9.09 25.37 -10.14
CA LYS A 3 7.91 24.67 -9.60
C LYS A 3 8.29 24.18 -8.20
N GLU A 4 7.61 24.70 -7.18
CA GLU A 4 7.75 24.23 -5.80
C GLU A 4 7.50 22.71 -5.74
N GLN A 5 8.31 22.01 -4.96
CA GLN A 5 8.22 20.56 -4.78
C GLN A 5 6.99 20.21 -3.94
N LYS A 6 5.82 20.18 -4.58
CA LYS A 6 4.55 19.87 -3.91
C LYS A 6 4.51 18.40 -3.50
N ILE A 7 4.55 18.14 -2.20
CA ILE A 7 4.24 16.84 -1.61
C ILE A 7 2.72 16.65 -1.69
N ILE A 8 2.27 15.58 -2.36
CA ILE A 8 0.84 15.33 -2.63
C ILE A 8 0.26 14.23 -1.75
N ALA A 9 1.12 13.38 -1.20
CA ALA A 9 0.75 12.36 -0.24
C ALA A 9 1.96 12.12 0.66
N ALA A 10 1.75 12.11 1.98
CA ALA A 10 2.81 11.81 2.94
C ALA A 10 2.23 11.13 4.16
N THR A 11 3.07 10.34 4.81
CA THR A 11 2.74 9.64 6.04
C THR A 11 3.96 9.56 6.93
N GLN A 12 3.72 9.32 8.21
CA GLN A 12 4.79 9.16 9.19
C GLN A 12 5.15 7.68 9.30
N ILE A 13 6.44 7.37 9.29
CA ILE A 13 6.92 6.02 9.65
C ILE A 13 6.73 5.86 11.15
N PRO A 14 5.96 4.87 11.62
CA PRO A 14 5.84 4.60 13.05
C PRO A 14 7.22 4.27 13.63
N SER A 15 7.73 5.14 14.52
CA SER A 15 9.00 4.97 15.20
C SER A 15 8.95 5.62 16.59
N HIS A 16 9.56 4.97 17.57
CA HIS A 16 9.64 5.47 18.95
C HIS A 16 10.76 6.50 19.14
N SER A 17 11.82 6.43 18.33
CA SER A 17 13.02 7.24 18.51
C SER A 17 13.09 8.43 17.55
N GLU A 18 12.41 8.38 16.41
CA GLU A 18 12.60 9.35 15.34
C GLU A 18 11.28 9.71 14.65
N LYS A 19 11.08 11.01 14.37
CA LYS A 19 9.98 11.47 13.52
C LYS A 19 10.42 11.45 12.07
N ARG A 20 10.12 10.36 11.37
CA ARG A 20 10.44 10.20 9.95
C ARG A 20 9.17 10.27 9.11
N TRP A 21 9.23 11.07 8.06
CA TRP A 21 8.16 11.21 7.06
C TRP A 21 8.63 10.66 5.73
N TYR A 22 7.70 10.09 4.98
CA TYR A 22 7.92 9.72 3.59
C TYR A 22 6.64 9.95 2.81
N GLY A 23 6.78 10.09 1.50
CA GLY A 23 5.66 10.47 0.64
C GLY A 23 6.07 10.64 -0.80
N TYR A 24 5.09 11.03 -1.60
CA TYR A 24 5.23 11.25 -3.03
C TYR A 24 5.16 12.74 -3.36
N GLN A 25 6.09 13.17 -4.22
CA GLN A 25 6.06 14.51 -4.81
C GLN A 25 5.37 14.43 -6.17
N GLU A 26 4.57 15.45 -6.48
CA GLU A 26 3.87 15.54 -7.76
C GLU A 26 4.82 15.41 -8.95
N LYS A 27 5.96 16.11 -8.90
CA LYS A 27 6.93 16.13 -10.00
C LYS A 27 7.52 14.75 -10.32
N ASP A 28 7.63 13.85 -9.33
CA ASP A 28 8.26 12.55 -9.53
C ASP A 28 7.29 11.61 -10.24
N ILE A 29 6.01 11.67 -9.88
CA ILE A 29 4.94 10.94 -10.58
C ILE A 29 4.75 11.52 -12.00
N GLN A 30 4.70 12.85 -12.12
CA GLN A 30 4.58 13.52 -13.41
C GLN A 30 5.72 13.17 -14.36
N ALA A 31 6.96 13.11 -13.86
CA ALA A 31 8.12 12.74 -14.67
C ALA A 31 8.07 11.30 -15.23
N ILE A 32 7.28 10.41 -14.62
CA ILE A 32 7.04 9.06 -15.16
C ILE A 32 5.97 9.12 -16.25
N TRP A 33 4.87 9.85 -16.02
CA TRP A 33 3.83 10.06 -17.03
C TRP A 33 4.35 10.77 -18.28
N ASP A 34 5.18 11.80 -18.13
CA ASP A 34 5.77 12.54 -19.25
C ASP A 34 6.64 11.66 -20.16
N LYS A 35 7.05 10.48 -19.66
CA LYS A 35 7.77 9.44 -20.44
C LYS A 35 6.84 8.41 -21.08
N GLY A 36 5.52 8.62 -21.03
CA GLY A 36 4.51 7.68 -21.51
C GLY A 36 4.42 6.39 -20.69
N LYS A 37 4.87 6.40 -19.43
CA LYS A 37 4.85 5.22 -18.54
C LYS A 37 3.78 5.37 -17.47
N ILE A 38 3.27 4.23 -17.00
CA ILE A 38 2.35 4.17 -15.85
C ILE A 38 3.17 4.26 -14.55
N PRO A 39 2.94 5.26 -13.68
CA PRO A 39 3.59 5.33 -12.38
C PRO A 39 3.07 4.20 -11.47
N VAL A 40 4.01 3.44 -10.91
CA VAL A 40 3.72 2.41 -9.90
C VAL A 40 4.18 2.94 -8.55
N VAL A 41 3.26 2.96 -7.58
CA VAL A 41 3.52 3.45 -6.22
C VAL A 41 3.22 2.36 -5.19
N ILE A 42 4.07 2.26 -4.18
CA ILE A 42 3.83 1.44 -3.00
C ILE A 42 3.15 2.31 -1.95
N THR A 43 2.01 1.87 -1.44
CA THR A 43 1.15 2.71 -0.61
C THR A 43 0.75 2.04 0.70
N GLU A 44 0.34 2.87 1.65
CA GLU A 44 -0.43 2.49 2.82
C GLU A 44 -1.67 3.40 2.91
N GLN A 45 -2.48 3.22 3.95
CA GLN A 45 -3.78 3.89 4.09
C GLN A 45 -3.74 5.42 3.90
N HIS A 46 -2.76 6.14 4.44
CA HIS A 46 -2.71 7.61 4.33
C HIS A 46 -2.21 8.05 2.95
N LEU A 47 -1.21 7.36 2.40
CA LEU A 47 -0.70 7.63 1.06
C LEU A 47 -1.76 7.40 -0.01
N LEU A 48 -2.54 6.32 0.08
CA LEU A 48 -3.60 6.02 -0.89
C LEU A 48 -4.71 7.06 -0.83
N GLN A 49 -5.09 7.50 0.38
CA GLN A 49 -6.05 8.58 0.57
C GLN A 49 -5.55 9.91 -0.02
N GLY A 50 -4.30 10.28 0.25
CA GLY A 50 -3.70 11.50 -0.29
C GLY A 50 -3.64 11.50 -1.81
N LEU A 51 -3.18 10.39 -2.41
CA LEU A 51 -3.13 10.22 -3.87
C LEU A 51 -4.53 10.27 -4.48
N SER A 52 -5.51 9.58 -3.88
CA SER A 52 -6.90 9.55 -4.35
C SER A 52 -7.57 10.93 -4.26
N ALA A 53 -7.28 11.70 -3.22
CA ALA A 53 -7.76 13.08 -3.08
C ALA A 53 -7.10 14.01 -4.11
N TYR A 54 -5.83 13.79 -4.45
CA TYR A 54 -5.08 14.63 -5.37
C TYR A 54 -5.44 14.40 -6.84
N TYR A 55 -5.35 13.14 -7.30
CA TYR A 55 -5.57 12.78 -8.71
C TYR A 55 -7.02 12.42 -9.03
N GLY A 56 -7.86 12.26 -8.01
CA GLY A 56 -9.18 11.69 -8.12
C GLY A 56 -9.15 10.16 -8.18
N ARG A 57 -10.11 9.52 -7.50
CA ARG A 57 -10.18 8.06 -7.36
C ARG A 57 -10.21 7.31 -8.70
N ARG A 58 -10.86 7.87 -9.73
CA ARG A 58 -10.99 7.25 -11.06
C ARG A 58 -9.68 7.20 -11.86
N SER A 59 -8.69 8.00 -11.47
CA SER A 59 -7.39 8.08 -12.15
C SER A 59 -6.38 7.06 -11.62
N ILE A 60 -6.79 6.24 -10.64
CA ILE A 60 -5.91 5.31 -9.92
C ILE A 60 -6.49 3.91 -10.06
N LEU A 61 -5.66 2.97 -10.51
CA LEU A 61 -5.89 1.54 -10.35
C LEU A 61 -5.21 1.07 -9.06
N SER A 62 -5.98 0.71 -8.04
CA SER A 62 -5.47 0.34 -6.72
C SER A 62 -5.80 -1.11 -6.35
N PHE A 63 -4.81 -1.80 -5.81
CA PHE A 63 -4.93 -3.17 -5.31
C PHE A 63 -4.68 -3.20 -3.80
N GLY A 64 -5.65 -3.71 -3.06
CA GLY A 64 -5.48 -4.07 -1.67
C GLY A 64 -4.88 -5.46 -1.57
N LEU A 65 -3.77 -5.61 -0.85
CA LEU A 65 -3.11 -6.91 -0.65
C LEU A 65 -3.28 -7.37 0.80
N LEU A 66 -4.22 -8.29 1.00
CA LEU A 66 -4.42 -8.94 2.29
C LEU A 66 -3.33 -10.00 2.53
N PRO A 67 -2.91 -10.22 3.79
CA PRO A 67 -2.01 -11.32 4.13
C PRO A 67 -2.66 -12.68 3.81
N PRO A 68 -1.87 -13.77 3.66
CA PRO A 68 -2.39 -15.12 3.52
C PRO A 68 -3.25 -15.52 4.72
N GLY A 69 -4.30 -16.30 4.47
CA GLY A 69 -5.20 -16.83 5.47
C GLY A 69 -6.68 -16.59 5.17
N ARG A 70 -7.53 -17.54 5.57
CA ARG A 70 -8.98 -17.50 5.35
C ARG A 70 -9.77 -16.72 6.42
N SER A 71 -9.09 -16.20 7.43
CA SER A 71 -9.69 -15.42 8.51
C SER A 71 -8.70 -14.40 9.05
N ARG A 72 -9.21 -13.32 9.65
CA ARG A 72 -8.42 -12.29 10.33
C ARG A 72 -7.38 -12.88 11.29
N ARG A 73 -7.81 -13.85 12.12
CA ARG A 73 -6.92 -14.55 13.06
C ARG A 73 -5.79 -15.30 12.35
N ALA A 74 -6.08 -15.97 11.24
CA ALA A 74 -5.08 -16.69 10.46
C ALA A 74 -4.06 -15.72 9.84
N MET A 75 -4.53 -14.60 9.26
CA MET A 75 -3.69 -13.56 8.67
C MET A 75 -2.70 -12.97 9.69
N LEU A 76 -3.20 -12.60 10.87
CA LEU A 76 -2.38 -12.06 11.94
C LEU A 76 -1.39 -13.11 12.49
N SER A 77 -1.81 -14.37 12.60
CA SER A 77 -0.93 -15.47 13.04
C SER A 77 0.23 -15.69 12.05
N GLN A 78 -0.05 -15.71 10.75
CA GLN A 78 0.97 -15.82 9.69
C GLN A 78 1.94 -14.63 9.72
N LEU A 79 1.45 -13.41 9.95
CA LEU A 79 2.33 -12.25 10.14
C LEU A 79 3.23 -12.43 11.35
N LEU A 80 2.66 -12.73 12.53
CA LEU A 80 3.42 -12.91 13.77
C LEU A 80 4.52 -13.98 13.61
N HIS A 81 4.20 -15.11 12.96
CA HIS A 81 5.18 -16.14 12.65
C HIS A 81 6.32 -15.57 11.80
N ARG A 82 6.02 -14.88 10.69
CA ARG A 82 7.05 -14.25 9.84
C ARG A 82 7.90 -13.22 10.58
N LEU A 83 7.32 -12.46 11.51
CA LEU A 83 8.05 -11.49 12.33
C LEU A 83 9.06 -12.18 13.24
N ARG A 84 8.63 -13.20 13.98
CA ARG A 84 9.48 -13.95 14.90
C ARG A 84 10.56 -14.74 14.16
N SER A 85 10.20 -15.42 13.07
CA SER A 85 11.14 -16.22 12.26
C SER A 85 12.26 -15.39 11.64
N ARG A 86 12.05 -14.08 11.43
CA ARG A 86 13.11 -13.17 10.95
C ARG A 86 14.13 -12.81 12.03
N GLY A 87 13.75 -12.86 13.31
CA GLY A 87 14.65 -12.57 14.43
C GLY A 87 15.26 -11.16 14.48
N ARG A 88 14.68 -10.18 13.75
CA ARG A 88 15.20 -8.81 13.65
C ARG A 88 14.47 -7.78 14.51
N ASP A 89 13.34 -8.17 15.10
CA ASP A 89 12.47 -7.29 15.87
C ASP A 89 12.47 -7.71 17.35
N THR A 90 12.43 -6.74 18.25
CA THR A 90 12.19 -6.99 19.68
C THR A 90 10.72 -7.35 19.88
N GLU A 91 10.37 -8.04 20.98
CA GLU A 91 8.96 -8.40 21.24
C GLU A 91 8.06 -7.14 21.28
N ARG A 92 8.56 -6.03 21.84
CA ARG A 92 7.84 -4.75 21.83
C ARG A 92 7.55 -4.26 20.41
N HIS A 93 8.54 -4.26 19.52
CA HIS A 93 8.34 -3.88 18.12
C HIS A 93 7.38 -4.83 17.40
N ILE A 94 7.43 -6.13 17.72
CA ILE A 94 6.48 -7.11 17.18
C ILE A 94 5.05 -6.73 17.58
N GLN A 95 4.80 -6.43 18.87
CA GLN A 95 3.47 -6.03 19.34
C GLN A 95 2.95 -4.77 18.64
N ASP A 96 3.79 -3.74 18.47
CA ASP A 96 3.40 -2.52 17.76
C ASP A 96 3.06 -2.80 16.29
N ARG A 97 3.84 -3.66 15.63
CA ARG A 97 3.58 -4.06 14.24
C ARG A 97 2.30 -4.89 14.12
N MET A 98 1.99 -5.74 15.09
CA MET A 98 0.73 -6.48 15.13
C MET A 98 -0.48 -5.54 15.29
N LYS A 99 -0.38 -4.54 16.17
CA LYS A 99 -1.42 -3.51 16.33
C LYS A 99 -1.62 -2.67 15.05
N ASN A 100 -0.55 -2.41 14.31
CA ASN A 100 -0.66 -1.74 13.02
C ASN A 100 -1.34 -2.64 11.98
N ALA A 101 -0.95 -3.90 11.92
CA ALA A 101 -1.55 -4.86 11.00
C ALA A 101 -3.05 -5.09 11.26
N GLU A 102 -3.49 -5.08 12.52
CA GLU A 102 -4.92 -5.11 12.86
C GLU A 102 -5.65 -3.90 12.27
N ARG A 103 -5.10 -2.70 12.46
CA ARG A 103 -5.67 -1.46 11.89
C ARG A 103 -5.67 -1.46 10.36
N ASP A 104 -4.63 -2.02 9.74
CA ASP A 104 -4.58 -2.15 8.29
C ASP A 104 -5.68 -3.11 7.79
N LEU A 105 -5.97 -4.19 8.51
CA LEU A 105 -7.10 -5.08 8.20
C LEU A 105 -8.46 -4.38 8.34
N ASP A 106 -8.65 -3.57 9.38
CA ASP A 106 -9.86 -2.75 9.53
C ASP A 106 -10.02 -1.77 8.36
N PHE A 107 -8.93 -1.13 7.93
CA PHE A 107 -8.94 -0.20 6.81
C PHE A 107 -9.38 -0.84 5.49
N PHE A 108 -9.01 -2.09 5.21
CA PHE A 108 -9.49 -2.79 4.00
C PHE A 108 -11.02 -2.95 3.98
N GLU A 109 -11.63 -3.14 5.14
CA GLU A 109 -13.08 -3.29 5.29
C GLU A 109 -13.78 -1.92 5.28
N GLU A 110 -13.30 -1.00 6.12
CA GLU A 110 -13.88 0.33 6.33
C GLU A 110 -13.76 1.25 5.10
N ARG A 111 -12.69 1.10 4.32
CA ARG A 111 -12.34 1.98 3.20
C ARG A 111 -12.23 1.22 1.88
N SER A 112 -13.09 0.22 1.71
CA SER A 112 -13.14 -0.64 0.52
C SER A 112 -13.31 0.15 -0.80
N GLU A 113 -13.90 1.35 -0.76
CA GLU A 113 -14.07 2.24 -1.92
C GLU A 113 -12.74 2.78 -2.49
N LEU A 114 -11.66 2.74 -1.71
CA LEU A 114 -10.33 3.15 -2.16
C LEU A 114 -9.63 2.09 -3.00
N PHE A 115 -10.17 0.87 -3.09
CA PHE A 115 -9.58 -0.26 -3.81
C PHE A 115 -10.41 -0.62 -5.03
N ASP A 116 -9.77 -0.86 -6.18
CA ASP A 116 -10.44 -1.46 -7.34
C ASP A 116 -10.56 -2.97 -7.15
N HIS A 117 -9.52 -3.57 -6.58
CA HIS A 117 -9.46 -4.99 -6.29
C HIS A 117 -8.81 -5.23 -4.92
N ILE A 118 -9.31 -6.20 -4.17
CA ILE A 118 -8.68 -6.70 -2.94
C ILE A 118 -8.32 -8.17 -3.17
N LEU A 119 -7.04 -8.49 -3.02
CA LEU A 119 -6.47 -9.80 -3.27
C LEU A 119 -5.87 -10.37 -1.98
N VAL A 120 -6.11 -11.65 -1.72
CA VAL A 120 -5.44 -12.38 -0.63
C VAL A 120 -4.14 -12.94 -1.17
N ASN A 121 -3.02 -12.60 -0.53
CA ASN A 121 -1.69 -13.05 -0.93
C ASN A 121 -1.38 -14.48 -0.45
N GLU A 122 -2.18 -15.44 -0.92
CA GLU A 122 -2.06 -16.86 -0.60
C GLU A 122 -1.05 -17.57 -1.51
N ASP A 123 -1.12 -17.29 -2.81
CA ASP A 123 -0.26 -17.85 -3.86
C ASP A 123 0.28 -16.72 -4.73
N LEU A 124 1.61 -16.64 -4.84
CA LEU A 124 2.28 -15.55 -5.54
C LEU A 124 1.95 -15.56 -7.04
N ASP A 125 1.93 -16.73 -7.67
CA ASP A 125 1.72 -16.86 -9.11
C ASP A 125 0.29 -16.46 -9.47
N VAL A 126 -0.70 -16.91 -8.68
CA VAL A 126 -2.11 -16.52 -8.86
C VAL A 126 -2.31 -15.01 -8.70
N VAL A 127 -1.69 -14.40 -7.69
CA VAL A 127 -1.78 -12.95 -7.47
C VAL A 127 -1.12 -12.19 -8.62
N LEU A 128 0.04 -12.63 -9.10
CA LEU A 128 0.73 -12.00 -10.21
C LEU A 128 -0.06 -12.07 -11.51
N GLU A 129 -0.65 -13.23 -11.83
CA GLU A 129 -1.49 -13.37 -13.02
C GLU A 129 -2.75 -12.49 -12.94
N THR A 130 -3.37 -12.41 -11.76
CA THR A 130 -4.52 -11.52 -11.53
C THR A 130 -4.14 -10.04 -11.73
N LEU A 131 -3.03 -9.60 -11.13
CA LEU A 131 -2.52 -8.23 -11.27
C LEU A 131 -2.22 -7.90 -12.73
N LYS A 132 -1.50 -8.78 -13.44
CA LYS A 132 -1.19 -8.58 -14.87
C LYS A 132 -2.45 -8.45 -15.71
N GLY A 133 -3.45 -9.31 -15.49
CA GLY A 133 -4.71 -9.26 -16.23
C GLY A 133 -5.42 -7.91 -16.09
N HIS A 134 -5.47 -7.37 -14.87
CA HIS A 134 -6.08 -6.06 -14.63
C HIS A 134 -5.24 -4.91 -15.20
N VAL A 135 -3.92 -4.92 -15.01
CA VAL A 135 -3.04 -3.85 -15.53
C VAL A 135 -3.06 -3.82 -17.06
N LEU A 136 -2.91 -4.96 -17.74
CA LEU A 136 -2.94 -5.02 -19.20
C LEU A 136 -4.34 -4.74 -19.76
N GLY A 137 -5.40 -5.08 -19.01
CA GLY A 137 -6.77 -4.73 -19.36
C GLY A 137 -7.05 -3.22 -19.37
N THR A 138 -6.25 -2.42 -18.64
CA THR A 138 -6.36 -0.94 -18.68
C THR A 138 -5.70 -0.28 -19.89
N GLU A 139 -4.96 -1.03 -20.72
CA GLU A 139 -4.32 -0.51 -21.94
C GLU A 139 -5.24 -0.56 -23.18
N GLN A 140 -6.49 -1.03 -23.05
CA GLN A 140 -7.44 -1.07 -24.16
C GLN A 140 -8.22 0.26 -24.25
N PRO A 141 -8.21 0.93 -25.42
CA PRO A 141 -8.76 2.28 -25.62
C PRO A 141 -10.30 2.36 -25.57
#